data_AF-A0A966X4P8-F1
#
_entry.id   AF-A0A966X4P8-F1
#
_cell.length_a   1.000
_cell.length_b   1.000
_cell.length_c   1.000
_cell.angle_alpha   90.00
_cell.angle_beta   90.00
_cell.angle_gamma   90.00
#
_symmetry.space_group_name_H-M   'P 1'
#
loop_
_entity.id
_entity.type
_entity.pdbx_description
1 polymer ?
#
loop_
_entity_poly.entity_id
_entity_poly.type
_entity_poly.pdbx_seq_one_letter_code
_entity_poly.pdbx_strand_id
1 'polypeptide(L)'
;TLIRQVNQYVRLDLNGETGYNIILEQDGKSYNIIVNSNHFVAPEETKRGRPKTEKEPKAKGVKGRPKKEKKVLTVEGEEEEDLFAALVANSLEETEVMSTPNSEVVSTPKKPTKSDEEREARFEVKWQEGGLGFTSTFGDLGRSQPANQIAAEFVRDKIRATVNDPQVAELLCPDQVIGCKRVCVDTNYYKTYNRDNVTLINVRDTPIERLTKTGLIVDDTAFDFDMIIFATGFDAMTGSLLKIDVTGREGVKLANKWAAGPTTYLGLGVHGFPNLFMVSGPGSPSVLSNMIVTIEQHVDFIFTCLDFLKLSGFTTIEAEAEAEAAWVAQCNSIAGETLFPTCNSWYLGANVPGKPRIFMPFVGGFPLYQSICEEVRTANYKGFRLAS
;
A
#
# COMPACT_ATOMS: atom_id res chain seq x y z
N THR A 1 -18.38 5.18 4.14
CA THR A 1 -18.13 4.12 5.16
C THR A 1 -18.25 2.71 4.63
N LEU A 2 -19.05 2.43 3.58
CA LEU A 2 -19.10 1.11 2.91
C LEU A 2 -17.91 0.85 1.96
N ILE A 3 -17.16 1.89 1.57
CA ILE A 3 -15.84 1.78 0.90
C ILE A 3 -14.78 1.56 2.00
N ARG A 4 -14.87 0.45 2.73
CA ARG A 4 -13.86 0.07 3.73
C ARG A 4 -13.33 -1.35 3.57
N GLN A 5 -13.78 -2.10 2.56
CA GLN A 5 -13.39 -3.51 2.42
C GLN A 5 -13.21 -4.02 0.98
N VAL A 6 -13.15 -3.18 -0.05
CA VAL A 6 -12.99 -3.70 -1.42
C VAL A 6 -11.81 -3.03 -2.12
N ASN A 7 -10.86 -3.88 -2.49
CA ASN A 7 -9.61 -3.57 -3.17
C ASN A 7 -9.82 -3.47 -4.69
N GLN A 8 -10.90 -2.83 -5.19
CA GLN A 8 -11.28 -2.93 -6.61
C GLN A 8 -11.99 -1.70 -7.21
N TYR A 9 -11.86 -1.61 -8.55
CA TYR A 9 -12.29 -0.53 -9.45
C TYR A 9 -13.78 -0.18 -9.38
N VAL A 10 -14.08 1.06 -9.75
CA VAL A 10 -15.43 1.59 -9.95
C VAL A 10 -15.61 1.80 -11.45
N ARG A 11 -16.43 0.97 -12.11
CA ARG A 11 -16.96 1.29 -13.44
C ARG A 11 -18.29 1.98 -13.25
N LEU A 12 -18.38 3.24 -13.67
CA LEU A 12 -19.57 4.04 -13.53
C LEU A 12 -20.30 4.09 -14.86
N ASP A 13 -21.53 3.58 -14.87
CA ASP A 13 -22.42 3.72 -16.00
C ASP A 13 -23.38 4.88 -15.74
N LEU A 14 -23.37 5.87 -16.62
CA LEU A 14 -24.26 7.03 -16.53
C LEU A 14 -25.61 6.64 -17.12
N ASN A 15 -26.59 6.33 -16.26
CA ASN A 15 -27.95 6.02 -16.69
C ASN A 15 -28.98 6.89 -15.95
N GLY A 16 -29.44 7.96 -16.62
CA GLY A 16 -30.67 8.68 -16.28
C GLY A 16 -30.68 9.50 -14.98
N GLU A 17 -31.77 10.26 -14.81
CA GLU A 17 -31.86 11.49 -14.01
C GLU A 17 -31.79 11.35 -12.48
N THR A 18 -31.66 10.17 -11.86
CA THR A 18 -31.87 10.03 -10.40
C THR A 18 -30.83 9.24 -9.58
N GLY A 19 -29.67 8.88 -10.13
CA GLY A 19 -28.56 8.34 -9.32
C GLY A 19 -27.33 7.89 -10.10
N TYR A 20 -26.22 7.62 -9.39
CA TYR A 20 -25.04 6.97 -9.95
C TYR A 20 -25.22 5.46 -9.95
N ASN A 21 -24.94 4.81 -11.08
CA ASN A 21 -24.94 3.36 -11.15
C ASN A 21 -23.49 2.87 -11.10
N ILE A 22 -23.09 2.31 -9.95
CA ILE A 22 -21.78 1.68 -9.78
C ILE A 22 -21.96 0.21 -10.13
N ILE A 23 -21.31 -0.22 -11.21
CA ILE A 23 -21.25 -1.62 -11.59
C ILE A 23 -19.94 -2.18 -11.03
N LEU A 24 -20.05 -3.12 -10.09
CA LEU A 24 -18.91 -3.91 -9.63
C LEU A 24 -18.95 -5.26 -10.35
N GLU A 25 -17.84 -5.67 -10.96
CA GLU A 25 -17.71 -7.00 -11.55
C GLU A 25 -16.75 -7.84 -10.71
N GLN A 26 -17.25 -8.94 -10.14
CA GLN A 26 -16.47 -9.89 -9.35
C GLN A 26 -16.92 -11.31 -9.67
N ASP A 27 -15.97 -12.20 -9.95
CA ASP A 27 -16.22 -13.64 -10.22
C ASP A 27 -17.29 -13.90 -11.31
N GLY A 28 -17.27 -13.10 -12.38
CA GLY A 28 -18.25 -13.18 -13.47
C GLY A 28 -19.65 -12.70 -13.11
N LYS A 29 -19.82 -12.07 -11.94
CA LYS A 29 -21.08 -11.49 -11.47
C LYS A 29 -20.99 -9.97 -11.50
N SER A 30 -22.07 -9.35 -11.97
CA SER A 30 -22.23 -7.91 -12.02
C SER A 30 -23.12 -7.47 -10.87
N TYR A 31 -22.63 -6.57 -10.02
CA TYR A 31 -23.32 -6.00 -8.87
C TYR A 31 -23.65 -4.55 -9.17
N ASN A 32 -24.94 -4.26 -9.20
CA ASN A 32 -25.44 -2.94 -9.55
C ASN A 32 -25.78 -2.14 -8.29
N ILE A 33 -24.97 -1.13 -7.96
CA ILE A 33 -25.20 -0.25 -6.81
C ILE A 33 -25.71 1.09 -7.33
N ILE A 34 -26.97 1.38 -7.03
CA ILE A 34 -27.61 2.65 -7.38
C ILE A 34 -27.45 3.62 -6.20
N VAL A 35 -26.73 4.72 -6.41
CA VAL A 35 -26.53 5.80 -5.44
C VAL A 35 -27.41 6.99 -5.85
N ASN A 36 -28.54 7.19 -5.18
CA ASN A 36 -29.38 8.35 -5.39
C ASN A 36 -28.95 9.54 -4.52
N SER A 37 -29.41 10.74 -4.86
CA SER A 37 -29.05 12.01 -4.19
C SER A 37 -29.59 12.16 -2.75
N ASN A 38 -30.32 11.16 -2.22
CA ASN A 38 -30.97 11.22 -0.92
C ASN A 38 -30.63 9.97 -0.07
N HIS A 39 -29.42 9.94 0.50
CA HIS A 39 -28.96 9.02 1.56
C HIS A 39 -28.95 7.50 1.26
N PHE A 40 -27.90 6.83 1.74
CA PHE A 40 -27.81 5.37 1.83
C PHE A 40 -28.99 4.81 2.64
N VAL A 41 -29.97 4.18 1.99
CA VAL A 41 -31.04 3.43 2.66
C VAL A 41 -30.83 1.94 2.38
N ALA A 42 -30.43 1.19 3.40
CA ALA A 42 -30.53 -0.27 3.39
C ALA A 42 -32.02 -0.70 3.37
N PRO A 43 -32.39 -1.82 2.73
CA PRO A 43 -33.80 -2.22 2.67
C PRO A 43 -34.39 -2.46 4.08
N GLU A 44 -35.56 -1.86 4.37
CA GLU A 44 -36.26 -2.04 5.64
C GLU A 44 -36.79 -3.47 5.82
N GLU A 45 -36.51 -4.07 6.98
CA GLU A 45 -37.19 -5.27 7.45
C GLU A 45 -38.68 -5.00 7.71
N THR A 46 -39.50 -5.96 7.31
CA THR A 46 -40.96 -5.98 7.47
C THR A 46 -41.42 -5.75 8.92
N LYS A 47 -42.31 -4.76 9.08
CA LYS A 47 -43.03 -4.41 10.30
C LYS A 47 -43.69 -5.61 10.99
N ARG A 48 -43.45 -5.79 12.30
CA ARG A 48 -44.41 -6.41 13.23
C ARG A 48 -44.51 -5.60 14.52
N GLY A 49 -45.77 -5.33 14.88
CA GLY A 49 -46.18 -4.38 15.90
C GLY A 49 -45.81 -4.74 17.33
N ARG A 50 -45.79 -3.70 18.16
CA ARG A 50 -45.61 -3.72 19.61
C ARG A 50 -46.92 -4.16 20.30
N PRO A 51 -46.83 -4.87 21.43
CA PRO A 51 -47.58 -4.42 22.60
C PRO A 51 -46.62 -4.02 23.74
N LYS A 52 -47.01 -2.99 24.49
CA LYS A 52 -46.42 -2.61 25.79
C LYS A 52 -46.93 -3.59 26.86
N THR A 53 -46.09 -4.04 27.80
CA THR A 53 -46.05 -3.59 29.22
C THR A 53 -45.06 -4.41 30.07
N GLU A 54 -44.64 -3.76 31.16
CA GLU A 54 -44.00 -4.24 32.41
C GLU A 54 -42.48 -4.38 32.54
N LYS A 55 -42.03 -3.97 33.73
CA LYS A 55 -40.66 -3.69 34.19
C LYS A 55 -40.08 -4.86 35.00
N GLU A 56 -38.75 -4.85 35.05
CA GLU A 56 -37.79 -5.52 35.98
C GLU A 56 -37.12 -6.84 35.51
N PRO A 57 -35.94 -7.21 36.04
CA PRO A 57 -34.68 -6.46 36.02
C PRO A 57 -33.46 -7.29 35.49
N LYS A 58 -32.35 -6.57 35.24
CA LYS A 58 -30.97 -6.97 34.88
C LYS A 58 -30.59 -8.47 34.88
N ALA A 59 -30.03 -8.93 33.74
CA ALA A 59 -29.06 -10.03 33.69
C ALA A 59 -27.95 -9.78 32.64
N LYS A 60 -26.76 -10.25 33.00
CA LYS A 60 -25.41 -10.00 32.45
C LYS A 60 -25.27 -10.25 30.94
N GLY A 61 -24.58 -9.34 30.26
CA GLY A 61 -24.08 -9.57 28.91
C GLY A 61 -22.71 -10.24 28.92
N VAL A 62 -22.51 -11.23 28.05
CA VAL A 62 -21.32 -11.45 27.21
C VAL A 62 -21.79 -12.24 25.97
N LYS A 63 -21.83 -11.63 24.79
CA LYS A 63 -21.84 -12.36 23.50
C LYS A 63 -20.40 -12.39 22.99
N GLY A 64 -19.86 -13.59 22.85
CA GLY A 64 -18.49 -13.85 22.41
C GLY A 64 -18.23 -13.43 20.96
N ARG A 65 -16.97 -13.03 20.70
CA ARG A 65 -16.38 -12.86 19.36
C ARG A 65 -16.41 -14.20 18.60
N PRO A 66 -16.52 -14.21 17.25
CA PRO A 66 -16.36 -15.43 16.47
C PRO A 66 -14.91 -15.93 16.58
N LYS A 67 -14.72 -17.24 16.76
CA LYS A 67 -13.42 -17.92 16.65
C LYS A 67 -13.00 -17.92 15.17
N LYS A 68 -11.75 -17.56 14.90
CA LYS A 68 -11.09 -17.80 13.60
C LYS A 68 -10.81 -19.31 13.46
N GLU A 69 -11.27 -19.94 12.38
CA GLU A 69 -10.85 -21.29 12.03
C GLU A 69 -9.42 -21.27 11.46
N LYS A 70 -8.56 -22.16 11.96
CA LYS A 70 -7.24 -22.41 11.38
C LYS A 70 -7.44 -23.25 10.12
N LYS A 71 -7.04 -22.74 8.95
CA LYS A 71 -6.96 -23.53 7.73
C LYS A 71 -5.74 -24.45 7.85
N VAL A 72 -5.96 -25.76 7.90
CA VAL A 72 -4.90 -26.78 7.86
C VAL A 72 -4.71 -27.15 6.39
N LEU A 73 -3.55 -26.83 5.83
CA LEU A 73 -3.18 -27.25 4.47
C LEU A 73 -2.55 -28.63 4.57
N THR A 74 -3.14 -29.60 3.88
CA THR A 74 -2.59 -30.96 3.76
C THR A 74 -2.00 -31.07 2.35
N VAL A 75 -0.69 -31.22 2.24
CA VAL A 75 0.00 -31.42 0.95
C VAL A 75 0.36 -32.89 0.86
N GLU A 76 -0.31 -33.64 -0.02
CA GLU A 76 0.04 -35.03 -0.35
C GLU A 76 0.88 -35.02 -1.63
N GLY A 77 2.19 -35.28 -1.50
CA GLY A 77 3.14 -35.42 -2.62
C GLY A 77 4.40 -36.13 -2.16
N GLU A 78 4.86 -37.12 -2.93
CA GLU A 78 5.99 -38.00 -2.54
C GLU A 78 7.38 -37.42 -2.89
N GLU A 79 7.46 -36.32 -3.65
CA GLU A 79 8.74 -35.72 -4.07
C GLU A 79 9.02 -34.40 -3.35
N GLU A 80 10.15 -34.33 -2.65
CA GLU A 80 10.55 -33.22 -1.75
C GLU A 80 10.81 -31.88 -2.48
N GLU A 81 11.01 -31.89 -3.80
CA GLU A 81 11.28 -30.67 -4.58
C GLU A 81 10.03 -29.81 -4.83
N ASP A 82 8.82 -30.38 -4.74
CA ASP A 82 7.58 -29.67 -5.16
C ASP A 82 6.89 -28.91 -4.00
N LEU A 83 7.28 -29.18 -2.74
CA LEU A 83 6.62 -28.60 -1.56
C LEU A 83 6.84 -27.09 -1.43
N PHE A 84 8.04 -26.59 -1.72
CA PHE A 84 8.35 -25.17 -1.57
C PHE A 84 7.60 -24.34 -2.62
N ALA A 85 7.61 -24.78 -3.88
CA ALA A 85 6.89 -24.12 -4.97
C ALA A 85 5.37 -24.11 -4.72
N ALA A 86 4.81 -25.24 -4.27
CA ALA A 86 3.39 -25.36 -3.94
C ALA A 86 2.97 -24.47 -2.75
N LEU A 87 3.79 -24.35 -1.71
CA LEU A 87 3.49 -23.49 -0.54
C LEU A 87 3.60 -22.00 -0.88
N VAL A 88 4.61 -21.60 -1.67
CA VAL A 88 4.77 -20.22 -2.14
C VAL A 88 3.59 -19.82 -3.02
N ALA A 89 3.18 -20.67 -3.97
CA ALA A 89 2.05 -20.40 -4.86
C ALA A 89 0.73 -20.18 -4.08
N ASN A 90 0.47 -21.00 -3.05
CA ASN A 90 -0.74 -20.92 -2.24
C ASN A 90 -0.76 -19.75 -1.23
N SER A 91 0.41 -19.26 -0.79
CA SER A 91 0.49 -18.11 0.14
C SER A 91 0.12 -16.76 -0.48
N LEU A 92 0.11 -16.68 -1.82
CA LEU A 92 -0.17 -15.46 -2.59
C LEU A 92 -1.67 -15.18 -2.81
N GLU A 93 -2.56 -16.05 -2.34
CA GLU A 93 -4.01 -15.96 -2.63
C GLU A 93 -4.81 -15.11 -1.64
N GLU A 94 -4.36 -14.85 -0.41
CA GLU A 94 -5.18 -14.10 0.56
C GLU A 94 -4.32 -13.18 1.43
N THR A 95 -4.52 -11.86 1.33
CA THR A 95 -3.98 -10.90 2.31
C THR A 95 -4.92 -9.72 2.49
N GLU A 96 -5.67 -9.73 3.60
CA GLU A 96 -6.40 -8.57 4.12
C GLU A 96 -5.54 -7.81 5.12
N VAL A 97 -5.47 -6.49 4.97
CA VAL A 97 -4.66 -5.58 5.81
C VAL A 97 -5.55 -4.91 6.86
N MET A 98 -5.19 -5.04 8.15
CA MET A 98 -5.80 -4.29 9.25
C MET A 98 -5.02 -3.00 9.56
N SER A 99 -5.75 -1.90 9.77
CA SER A 99 -5.24 -0.56 10.06
C SER A 99 -5.05 -0.27 11.56
N THR A 100 -4.11 0.63 11.90
CA THR A 100 -4.00 1.32 13.19
C THR A 100 -4.11 2.86 13.01
N PRO A 101 -4.47 3.64 14.05
CA PRO A 101 -4.90 5.04 13.88
C PRO A 101 -3.79 6.09 14.13
N ASN A 102 -3.92 7.18 13.35
CA ASN A 102 -3.48 8.57 13.51
C ASN A 102 -2.02 8.93 13.85
N SER A 103 -1.48 9.87 13.08
CA SER A 103 -0.57 10.92 13.56
C SER A 103 -0.74 12.22 12.75
N GLU A 104 -0.65 13.34 13.44
CA GLU A 104 -0.91 14.70 12.97
C GLU A 104 0.08 15.24 11.92
N VAL A 105 -0.36 16.34 11.29
CA VAL A 105 0.27 17.09 10.20
C VAL A 105 1.68 17.58 10.60
N VAL A 106 2.70 17.18 9.83
CA VAL A 106 4.10 17.57 10.06
C VAL A 106 4.44 18.85 9.26
N SER A 107 4.95 19.85 9.97
CA SER A 107 5.40 21.14 9.44
C SER A 107 6.76 21.07 8.74
N THR A 108 7.03 22.10 7.92
CA THR A 108 8.19 22.23 7.04
C THR A 108 9.54 22.17 7.79
N PRO A 109 10.54 21.38 7.33
CA PRO A 109 11.84 21.30 8.00
C PRO A 109 12.70 22.56 7.76
N LYS A 110 13.27 23.10 8.85
CA LYS A 110 14.29 24.16 8.87
C LYS A 110 15.67 23.65 8.43
N LYS A 111 16.50 24.58 7.89
CA LYS A 111 17.87 24.37 7.33
C LYS A 111 18.88 23.66 8.28
N PRO A 112 19.89 22.95 7.72
CA PRO A 112 20.83 22.13 8.47
C PRO A 112 22.10 22.89 8.86
N THR A 113 22.11 23.50 10.03
CA THR A 113 23.33 23.96 10.73
C THR A 113 23.13 23.74 12.22
N LYS A 114 23.46 22.55 12.71
CA LYS A 114 23.35 22.17 14.13
C LYS A 114 24.58 21.37 14.54
N SER A 115 24.98 21.49 15.80
CA SER A 115 26.03 20.62 16.36
C SER A 115 25.57 19.17 16.37
N ASP A 116 26.52 18.23 16.46
CA ASP A 116 26.19 16.80 16.45
C ASP A 116 25.32 16.40 17.66
N GLU A 117 25.53 17.02 18.84
CA GLU A 117 24.69 16.85 20.03
C GLU A 117 23.23 17.26 19.79
N GLU A 118 22.99 18.39 19.13
CA GLU A 118 21.63 18.83 18.81
C GLU A 118 20.96 17.93 17.77
N ARG A 119 21.74 17.30 16.88
CA ARG A 119 21.21 16.34 15.91
C ARG A 119 20.76 15.06 16.59
N GLU A 120 21.63 14.51 17.43
CA GLU A 120 21.36 13.30 18.20
C GLU A 120 20.14 13.47 19.10
N ALA A 121 20.04 14.59 19.83
CA ALA A 121 18.87 14.88 20.67
C ALA A 121 17.55 14.90 19.88
N ARG A 122 17.56 15.37 18.63
CA ARG A 122 16.35 15.37 17.78
C ARG A 122 16.01 13.98 17.26
N PHE A 123 17.00 13.18 16.89
CA PHE A 123 16.78 11.78 16.55
C PHE A 123 16.21 11.02 17.75
N GLU A 124 16.71 11.28 18.96
CA GLU A 124 16.19 10.67 20.18
C GLU A 124 14.72 10.98 20.41
N VAL A 125 14.34 12.26 20.32
CA VAL A 125 12.93 12.66 20.45
C VAL A 125 12.05 11.89 19.45
N LYS A 126 12.45 11.83 18.18
CA LYS A 126 11.69 11.13 17.13
C LYS A 126 11.68 9.61 17.29
N TRP A 127 12.77 9.04 17.82
CA TRP A 127 12.85 7.62 18.15
C TRP A 127 11.87 7.25 19.28
N GLN A 128 11.80 8.06 20.33
CA GLN A 128 10.89 7.85 21.47
C GLN A 128 9.42 8.11 21.11
N GLU A 129 9.13 9.05 20.21
CA GLU A 129 7.78 9.24 19.66
C GLU A 129 7.29 7.99 18.91
N GLY A 130 8.20 7.24 18.28
CA GLY A 130 7.89 6.06 17.50
C GLY A 130 7.14 6.34 16.20
N GLY A 131 6.57 5.29 15.60
CA GLY A 131 5.83 5.40 14.35
C GLY A 131 6.73 5.66 13.13
N LEU A 132 6.23 6.45 12.18
CA LEU A 132 6.90 6.71 10.89
C LEU A 132 7.64 8.05 10.85
N GLY A 133 7.62 8.82 11.94
CA GLY A 133 8.11 10.19 11.98
C GLY A 133 9.64 10.32 11.92
N PHE A 134 10.39 9.25 12.22
CA PHE A 134 11.86 9.26 12.28
C PHE A 134 12.50 9.70 10.96
N THR A 135 12.01 9.21 9.83
CA THR A 135 12.54 9.55 8.50
C THR A 135 12.31 11.01 8.11
N SER A 136 11.46 11.73 8.86
CA SER A 136 11.13 13.14 8.66
C SER A 136 11.82 14.06 9.67
N THR A 137 12.79 13.56 10.45
CA THR A 137 13.51 14.36 11.46
C THR A 137 14.22 15.57 10.83
N PHE A 138 14.85 15.36 9.66
CA PHE A 138 15.47 16.43 8.86
C PHE A 138 15.00 16.34 7.40
N GLY A 139 14.85 17.49 6.74
CA GLY A 139 14.27 17.55 5.39
C GLY A 139 15.17 17.02 4.28
N ASP A 140 16.45 16.80 4.57
CA ASP A 140 17.48 16.31 3.66
C ASP A 140 17.76 14.80 3.79
N LEU A 141 17.17 14.09 4.77
CA LEU A 141 17.42 12.64 4.98
C LEU A 141 17.04 11.80 3.75
N GLY A 142 16.01 12.19 3.01
CA GLY A 142 15.57 11.51 1.80
C GLY A 142 16.32 11.92 0.52
N ARG A 143 17.29 12.84 0.61
CA ARG A 143 17.99 13.44 -0.55
C ARG A 143 19.51 13.44 -0.45
N SER A 144 20.06 13.42 0.76
CA SER A 144 21.50 13.51 1.02
C SER A 144 22.01 12.20 1.62
N GLN A 145 22.86 11.49 0.86
CA GLN A 145 23.47 10.25 1.33
C GLN A 145 24.27 10.45 2.64
N PRO A 146 25.11 11.50 2.79
CA PRO A 146 25.79 11.75 4.05
C PRO A 146 24.83 12.01 5.22
N ALA A 147 23.75 12.76 5.01
CA ALA A 147 22.75 13.01 6.06
C ALA A 147 22.01 11.72 6.45
N ASN A 148 21.65 10.89 5.45
CA ASN A 148 21.02 9.61 5.68
C ASN A 148 21.94 8.64 6.45
N GLN A 149 23.25 8.64 6.15
CA GLN A 149 24.22 7.80 6.87
C GLN A 149 24.27 8.11 8.36
N ILE A 150 24.16 9.39 8.75
CA ILE A 150 24.09 9.78 10.17
C ILE A 150 22.83 9.20 10.83
N ALA A 151 21.68 9.30 10.15
CA ALA A 151 20.43 8.71 10.64
C ALA A 151 20.50 7.18 10.71
N ALA A 152 21.14 6.54 9.73
CA ALA A 152 21.36 5.11 9.70
C ALA A 152 22.23 4.64 10.86
N GLU A 153 23.31 5.36 11.16
CA GLU A 153 24.19 5.01 12.27
C GLU A 153 23.48 5.16 13.61
N PHE A 154 22.70 6.22 13.79
CA PHE A 154 21.86 6.37 14.99
C PHE A 154 20.93 5.16 15.18
N VAL A 155 20.28 4.67 14.12
CA VAL A 155 19.42 3.47 14.20
C VAL A 155 20.24 2.21 14.54
N ARG A 156 21.41 2.03 13.95
CA ARG A 156 22.30 0.89 14.26
C ARG A 156 22.75 0.91 15.71
N ASP A 157 23.10 2.08 16.24
CA ASP A 157 23.50 2.23 17.64
C ASP A 157 22.36 1.91 18.60
N LYS A 158 21.11 2.25 18.25
CA LYS A 158 19.93 1.82 19.02
C LYS A 158 19.74 0.30 19.01
N ILE A 159 19.99 -0.35 17.88
CA ILE A 159 19.93 -1.82 17.76
C ILE A 159 21.01 -2.46 18.62
N ARG A 160 22.28 -2.03 18.47
CA ARG A 160 23.44 -2.48 19.27
C ARG A 160 23.25 -2.29 20.76
N ALA A 161 22.63 -1.19 21.19
CA ALA A 161 22.32 -0.94 22.59
C ALA A 161 21.18 -1.82 23.13
N THR A 162 20.34 -2.37 22.25
CA THR A 162 19.16 -3.17 22.64
C THR A 162 19.45 -4.66 22.65
N VAL A 163 20.29 -5.15 21.73
CA VAL A 163 20.58 -6.58 21.54
C VAL A 163 21.87 -6.94 22.29
N ASN A 164 21.78 -7.90 23.20
CA ASN A 164 22.88 -8.26 24.11
C ASN A 164 24.05 -8.95 23.40
N ASP A 165 23.76 -9.80 22.41
CA ASP A 165 24.79 -10.47 21.61
C ASP A 165 25.24 -9.54 20.47
N PRO A 166 26.52 -9.10 20.45
CA PRO A 166 27.01 -8.17 19.44
C PRO A 166 26.99 -8.75 18.02
N GLN A 167 27.12 -10.06 17.83
CA GLN A 167 27.07 -10.68 16.50
C GLN A 167 25.63 -10.64 15.96
N VAL A 168 24.66 -10.97 16.81
CA VAL A 168 23.23 -10.88 16.44
C VAL A 168 22.82 -9.43 16.20
N ALA A 169 23.35 -8.48 16.99
CA ALA A 169 23.10 -7.06 16.79
C ALA A 169 23.55 -6.58 15.41
N GLU A 170 24.77 -6.92 14.97
CA GLU A 170 25.25 -6.52 13.65
C GLU A 170 24.47 -7.18 12.50
N LEU A 171 24.04 -8.43 12.65
CA LEU A 171 23.18 -9.09 11.64
C LEU A 171 21.81 -8.39 11.50
N LEU A 172 21.31 -7.78 12.58
CA LEU A 172 20.05 -7.03 12.59
C LEU A 172 20.21 -5.59 12.10
N CYS A 173 21.43 -5.06 12.03
CA CYS A 173 21.70 -3.70 11.57
C CYS A 173 21.43 -3.57 10.06
N PRO A 174 20.59 -2.60 9.63
CA PRO A 174 20.33 -2.40 8.21
C PRO A 174 21.55 -1.83 7.48
N ASP A 175 21.82 -2.36 6.28
CA ASP A 175 22.92 -1.98 5.38
C ASP A 175 22.48 -1.05 4.24
N GLN A 176 21.18 -0.76 4.12
CA GLN A 176 20.58 0.10 3.11
C GLN A 176 20.24 1.50 3.65
N VAL A 177 19.99 2.45 2.75
CA VAL A 177 19.48 3.80 3.06
C VAL A 177 18.24 3.71 3.97
N ILE A 178 18.23 4.40 5.11
CA ILE A 178 17.06 4.41 5.99
C ILE A 178 15.92 5.19 5.32
N GLY A 179 14.71 4.61 5.34
CA GLY A 179 13.52 5.19 4.71
C GLY A 179 13.40 4.94 3.21
N CYS A 180 14.39 4.29 2.58
CA CYS A 180 14.32 3.90 1.16
C CYS A 180 13.23 2.83 0.91
N LYS A 181 12.99 2.02 1.93
CA LYS A 181 11.78 1.23 2.16
C LYS A 181 11.07 1.82 3.38
N ARG A 182 9.74 1.66 3.44
CA ARG A 182 8.97 2.04 4.62
C ARG A 182 9.53 1.34 5.86
N VAL A 183 9.87 2.12 6.89
CA VAL A 183 10.31 1.59 8.17
C VAL A 183 9.17 0.79 8.83
N CYS A 184 9.51 -0.36 9.40
CA CYS A 184 8.58 -1.15 10.19
C CYS A 184 8.46 -0.53 11.58
N VAL A 185 7.25 -0.49 12.12
CA VAL A 185 6.99 -0.14 13.52
C VAL A 185 6.86 -1.44 14.28
N ASP A 186 7.69 -1.64 15.29
CA ASP A 186 7.71 -2.87 16.07
C ASP A 186 7.25 -2.66 17.52
N THR A 187 7.09 -3.77 18.23
CA THR A 187 6.97 -3.78 19.68
C THR A 187 7.91 -4.85 20.23
N ASN A 188 9.06 -4.41 20.74
CA ASN A 188 10.11 -5.26 21.32
C ASN A 188 10.71 -6.28 20.34
N TYR A 189 10.73 -6.01 19.03
CA TYR A 189 11.31 -6.92 18.03
C TYR A 189 12.78 -7.19 18.32
N TYR A 190 13.60 -6.14 18.46
CA TYR A 190 15.04 -6.33 18.74
C TYR A 190 15.29 -7.00 20.10
N LYS A 191 14.52 -6.64 21.14
CA LYS A 191 14.62 -7.29 22.47
C LYS A 191 14.26 -8.77 22.46
N THR A 192 13.49 -9.23 21.47
CA THR A 192 13.10 -10.64 21.34
C THR A 192 14.34 -11.54 21.16
N TYR A 193 15.39 -11.03 20.53
CA TYR A 193 16.64 -11.75 20.30
C TYR A 193 17.52 -11.90 21.55
N ASN A 194 17.16 -11.28 22.68
CA ASN A 194 17.84 -11.48 23.96
C ASN A 194 17.33 -12.69 24.74
N ARG A 195 16.38 -13.45 24.20
CA ARG A 195 15.77 -14.60 24.86
C ARG A 195 16.50 -15.88 24.47
N ASP A 196 16.74 -16.75 25.46
CA ASP A 196 17.42 -18.04 25.26
C ASP A 196 16.73 -18.98 24.25
N ASN A 197 15.45 -18.73 23.95
CA ASN A 197 14.65 -19.56 23.06
C ASN A 197 14.48 -18.97 21.64
N VAL A 198 15.32 -17.99 21.26
CA VAL A 198 15.28 -17.32 19.96
C VAL A 198 16.67 -17.37 19.33
N THR A 199 16.75 -17.80 18.08
CA THR A 199 17.99 -17.85 17.31
C THR A 199 17.77 -17.16 15.97
N LEU A 200 18.70 -16.29 15.59
CA LEU A 200 18.73 -15.64 14.27
C LEU A 200 19.63 -16.44 13.32
N ILE A 201 19.10 -16.81 12.16
CA ILE A 201 19.86 -17.48 11.09
C ILE A 201 19.97 -16.55 9.89
N ASN A 202 21.18 -16.29 9.42
CA ASN A 202 21.44 -15.39 8.29
C ASN A 202 21.26 -16.11 6.95
N VAL A 203 20.04 -16.07 6.44
CA VAL A 203 19.70 -16.72 5.17
C VAL A 203 20.17 -15.99 3.91
N ARG A 204 20.81 -14.83 4.06
CA ARG A 204 21.47 -14.13 2.94
C ARG A 204 22.75 -14.84 2.54
N ASP A 205 23.54 -15.24 3.53
CA ASP A 205 24.84 -15.88 3.34
C ASP A 205 24.72 -17.40 3.33
N THR A 206 23.71 -17.94 4.04
CA THR A 206 23.39 -19.36 4.10
C THR A 206 21.93 -19.58 3.64
N PRO A 207 21.65 -19.62 2.33
CA PRO A 207 20.28 -19.71 1.82
C PRO A 207 19.55 -20.96 2.31
N ILE A 208 18.22 -20.87 2.44
CA ILE A 208 17.37 -22.04 2.62
C ILE A 208 17.39 -22.83 1.31
N GLU A 209 17.86 -24.07 1.36
CA GLU A 209 17.99 -24.92 0.17
C GLU A 209 16.65 -25.58 -0.17
N ARG A 210 16.02 -26.19 0.83
CA ARG A 210 14.75 -26.91 0.67
C ARG A 210 14.04 -27.14 2.00
N LEU A 211 12.75 -27.45 1.89
CA LEU A 211 11.98 -28.01 2.98
C LEU A 211 12.23 -29.53 3.09
N THR A 212 12.05 -30.07 4.29
CA THR A 212 12.04 -31.51 4.56
C THR A 212 10.71 -31.89 5.19
N LYS A 213 10.46 -33.19 5.38
CA LYS A 213 9.26 -33.67 6.10
C LYS A 213 9.14 -33.12 7.52
N THR A 214 10.25 -32.77 8.16
CA THR A 214 10.32 -32.34 9.56
C THR A 214 10.74 -30.88 9.73
N GLY A 215 11.14 -30.19 8.66
CA GLY A 215 11.59 -28.80 8.74
C GLY A 215 12.25 -28.30 7.47
N LEU A 216 13.52 -27.88 7.53
CA LEU A 216 14.26 -27.30 6.41
C LEU A 216 15.77 -27.53 6.50
N ILE A 217 16.46 -27.39 5.38
CA ILE A 217 17.94 -27.46 5.30
C ILE A 217 18.50 -26.08 4.95
N VAL A 218 19.54 -25.70 5.68
CA VAL A 218 20.33 -24.49 5.46
C VAL A 218 21.81 -24.87 5.59
N ASP A 219 22.60 -24.67 4.54
CA ASP A 219 24.05 -24.96 4.54
C ASP A 219 24.36 -26.38 5.02
N ASP A 220 23.74 -27.37 4.35
CA ASP A 220 23.77 -28.80 4.70
C ASP A 220 23.33 -29.15 6.13
N THR A 221 22.83 -28.19 6.91
CA THR A 221 22.38 -28.38 8.29
C THR A 221 20.86 -28.52 8.33
N ALA A 222 20.39 -29.63 8.91
CA ALA A 222 18.97 -29.89 9.09
C ALA A 222 18.43 -29.18 10.35
N PHE A 223 17.34 -28.45 10.18
CA PHE A 223 16.57 -27.84 11.25
C PHE A 223 15.17 -28.45 11.28
N ASP A 224 14.82 -29.09 12.40
CA ASP A 224 13.48 -29.67 12.61
C ASP A 224 12.55 -28.67 13.32
N PHE A 225 11.31 -28.59 12.86
CA PHE A 225 10.29 -27.67 13.36
C PHE A 225 8.91 -28.32 13.43
N ASP A 226 8.20 -28.12 14.53
CA ASP A 226 6.78 -28.48 14.63
C ASP A 226 5.88 -27.56 13.77
N MET A 227 6.37 -26.34 13.48
CA MET A 227 5.63 -25.32 12.73
C MET A 227 6.58 -24.39 11.99
N ILE A 228 6.28 -24.13 10.72
CA ILE A 228 6.95 -23.11 9.90
C ILE A 228 5.96 -21.98 9.63
N ILE A 229 6.38 -20.74 9.84
CA ILE A 229 5.57 -19.54 9.60
C ILE A 229 6.13 -18.79 8.38
N PHE A 230 5.35 -18.75 7.30
CA PHE A 230 5.67 -17.95 6.12
C PHE A 230 5.25 -16.50 6.34
N ALA A 231 6.18 -15.66 6.81
CA ALA A 231 5.99 -14.22 6.98
C ALA A 231 6.22 -13.48 5.65
N THR A 232 5.35 -13.72 4.66
CA THR A 232 5.50 -13.22 3.28
C THR A 232 5.41 -11.70 3.17
N GLY A 233 6.12 -11.14 2.18
CA GLY A 233 6.03 -9.73 1.82
C GLY A 233 4.79 -9.39 0.99
N PHE A 234 4.81 -8.23 0.32
CA PHE A 234 3.70 -7.73 -0.50
C PHE A 234 4.13 -7.46 -1.95
N ASP A 235 3.27 -7.78 -2.90
CA ASP A 235 3.33 -7.23 -4.26
C ASP A 235 2.50 -5.93 -4.32
N ALA A 236 3.19 -4.81 -4.27
CA ALA A 236 2.55 -3.53 -4.02
C ALA A 236 2.17 -2.77 -5.30
N MET A 237 1.14 -1.93 -5.17
CA MET A 237 0.61 -0.97 -6.16
C MET A 237 -0.03 -1.57 -7.42
N THR A 238 0.66 -2.44 -8.14
CA THR A 238 0.18 -3.00 -9.42
C THR A 238 -0.41 -4.40 -9.30
N GLY A 239 -0.04 -5.17 -8.27
CA GLY A 239 -0.42 -6.59 -8.13
C GLY A 239 -1.92 -6.84 -8.30
N SER A 240 -2.76 -6.17 -7.49
CA SER A 240 -4.22 -6.32 -7.59
C SER A 240 -4.81 -5.80 -8.89
N LEU A 241 -4.25 -4.71 -9.45
CA LEU A 241 -4.74 -4.10 -10.69
C LEU A 241 -4.51 -5.00 -11.90
N LEU A 242 -3.39 -5.72 -11.93
CA LEU A 242 -2.99 -6.60 -13.03
C LEU A 242 -3.64 -7.99 -12.97
N LYS A 243 -4.24 -8.37 -11.84
CA LYS A 243 -5.06 -9.60 -11.72
C LYS A 243 -6.44 -9.45 -12.37
N ILE A 244 -6.86 -8.23 -12.69
CA ILE A 244 -8.16 -7.93 -13.31
C ILE A 244 -7.96 -7.80 -14.82
N ASP A 245 -8.82 -8.44 -15.61
CA ASP A 245 -8.74 -8.42 -17.08
C ASP A 245 -9.34 -7.13 -17.67
N VAL A 246 -8.73 -5.99 -17.35
CA VAL A 246 -9.16 -4.67 -17.86
C VAL A 246 -8.73 -4.51 -19.31
N THR A 247 -9.71 -4.33 -20.19
CA THR A 247 -9.50 -4.11 -21.63
C THR A 247 -9.95 -2.70 -22.03
N GLY A 248 -9.03 -1.95 -22.64
CA GLY A 248 -9.26 -0.59 -23.14
C GLY A 248 -9.62 -0.56 -24.62
N ARG A 249 -9.32 0.58 -25.27
CA ARG A 249 -9.48 0.76 -26.72
C ARG A 249 -8.70 -0.30 -27.50
N GLU A 250 -9.24 -0.65 -28.66
CA GLU A 250 -8.59 -1.57 -29.61
C GLU A 250 -8.28 -2.96 -29.02
N GLY A 251 -8.97 -3.34 -27.93
CA GLY A 251 -8.74 -4.63 -27.26
C GLY A 251 -7.45 -4.69 -26.44
N VAL A 252 -6.79 -3.57 -26.18
CA VAL A 252 -5.53 -3.54 -25.42
C VAL A 252 -5.79 -3.80 -23.94
N LYS A 253 -5.17 -4.85 -23.40
CA LYS A 253 -5.22 -5.14 -21.96
C LYS A 253 -4.33 -4.17 -21.17
N LEU A 254 -4.78 -3.75 -19.99
CA LEU A 254 -4.00 -2.87 -19.11
C LEU A 254 -2.64 -3.49 -18.75
N ALA A 255 -2.62 -4.81 -18.52
CA ALA A 255 -1.40 -5.56 -18.27
C ALA A 255 -0.39 -5.46 -19.42
N ASN A 256 -0.87 -5.46 -20.68
CA ASN A 256 0.00 -5.30 -21.84
C ASN A 256 0.52 -3.87 -21.93
N LYS A 257 -0.33 -2.86 -21.69
CA LYS A 257 0.10 -1.46 -21.67
C LYS A 257 1.18 -1.19 -20.62
N TRP A 258 1.04 -1.80 -19.44
CA TRP A 258 1.97 -1.62 -18.32
C TRP A 258 3.10 -2.65 -18.28
N ALA A 259 3.34 -3.40 -19.36
CA ALA A 259 4.42 -4.39 -19.42
C ALA A 259 5.81 -3.77 -19.21
N ALA A 260 6.00 -2.49 -19.55
CA ALA A 260 7.23 -1.73 -19.30
C ALA A 260 7.16 -0.87 -18.02
N GLY A 261 6.07 -0.98 -17.24
CA GLY A 261 5.81 -0.28 -15.99
C GLY A 261 4.55 0.59 -16.10
N PRO A 262 3.94 0.96 -14.96
CA PRO A 262 2.67 1.68 -14.97
C PRO A 262 2.85 3.12 -15.45
N THR A 263 2.07 3.49 -16.46
CA THR A 263 1.93 4.87 -16.94
C THR A 263 0.52 5.37 -16.69
N THR A 264 0.41 6.57 -16.14
CA THR A 264 -0.86 7.19 -15.75
C THR A 264 -0.76 8.70 -15.87
N TYR A 265 -1.91 9.37 -15.99
CA TYR A 265 -2.02 10.80 -15.73
C TYR A 265 -2.57 11.02 -14.31
N LEU A 266 -1.79 11.72 -13.47
CA LEU A 266 -2.07 12.00 -12.06
C LEU A 266 -2.23 10.73 -11.17
N GLY A 267 -1.94 9.54 -11.67
CA GLY A 267 -2.35 8.30 -11.00
C GLY A 267 -3.86 8.07 -10.93
N LEU A 268 -4.63 8.83 -11.71
CA LEU A 268 -6.09 8.78 -11.75
C LEU A 268 -6.61 8.16 -13.05
N GLY A 269 -6.02 8.50 -14.20
CA GLY A 269 -6.46 8.02 -15.51
C GLY A 269 -5.34 7.43 -16.35
N VAL A 270 -5.71 6.66 -17.38
CA VAL A 270 -4.77 6.02 -18.32
C VAL A 270 -5.24 6.25 -19.74
N HIS A 271 -4.34 6.69 -20.61
CA HIS A 271 -4.59 6.86 -22.04
C HIS A 271 -4.94 5.51 -22.68
N GLY A 272 -5.97 5.45 -23.51
CA GLY A 272 -6.51 4.21 -24.08
C GLY A 272 -7.55 3.51 -23.18
N PHE A 273 -7.80 4.01 -21.97
CA PHE A 273 -8.77 3.44 -21.01
C PHE A 273 -9.77 4.53 -20.58
N PRO A 274 -10.70 4.93 -21.47
CA PRO A 274 -11.69 5.96 -21.15
C PRO A 274 -12.60 5.53 -20.00
N ASN A 275 -13.02 6.49 -19.17
CA ASN A 275 -13.89 6.32 -18.00
C ASN A 275 -13.36 5.36 -16.93
N LEU A 276 -12.09 4.91 -17.05
CA LEU A 276 -11.41 4.16 -16.01
C LEU A 276 -10.71 5.13 -15.05
N PHE A 277 -11.08 5.05 -13.78
CA PHE A 277 -10.38 5.75 -12.70
C PHE A 277 -9.71 4.79 -11.74
N MET A 278 -8.56 5.21 -11.21
CA MET A 278 -7.85 4.53 -10.13
C MET A 278 -7.83 5.40 -8.88
N VAL A 279 -8.08 4.77 -7.73
CA VAL A 279 -7.93 5.42 -6.42
C VAL A 279 -6.61 4.97 -5.83
N SER A 280 -5.77 5.93 -5.43
CA SER A 280 -4.44 5.65 -4.87
C SER A 280 -3.51 4.85 -5.81
N GLY A 281 -3.67 5.02 -7.13
CA GLY A 281 -2.91 4.29 -8.15
C GLY A 281 -1.46 4.74 -8.34
N PRO A 282 -0.67 4.02 -9.15
CA PRO A 282 0.68 4.43 -9.54
C PRO A 282 0.67 5.82 -10.21
N GLY A 283 1.63 6.68 -9.84
CA GLY A 283 1.66 8.09 -10.25
C GLY A 283 0.96 9.04 -9.30
N SER A 284 0.31 8.56 -8.23
CA SER A 284 -0.16 9.39 -7.11
C SER A 284 0.73 9.19 -5.86
N PRO A 285 0.57 9.99 -4.78
CA PRO A 285 1.34 9.80 -3.54
C PRO A 285 1.16 8.39 -2.96
N SER A 286 -0.03 7.82 -3.13
CA SER A 286 -0.37 6.47 -2.72
C SER A 286 0.11 6.17 -1.29
N VAL A 287 0.82 5.06 -1.12
CA VAL A 287 1.45 4.55 0.10
C VAL A 287 2.45 5.49 0.80
N LEU A 288 2.88 6.58 0.16
CA LEU A 288 3.80 7.58 0.74
C LEU A 288 3.07 8.71 1.49
N SER A 289 1.74 8.72 1.46
CA SER A 289 0.92 9.65 2.23
C SER A 289 0.08 8.90 3.28
N ASN A 290 -0.68 9.66 4.06
CA ASN A 290 -1.81 9.08 4.76
C ASN A 290 -2.85 8.64 3.72
N MET A 291 -2.91 7.33 3.48
CA MET A 291 -3.78 6.72 2.48
C MET A 291 -5.24 7.15 2.60
N ILE A 292 -5.76 7.37 3.81
CA ILE A 292 -7.16 7.83 3.99
C ILE A 292 -7.36 9.20 3.37
N VAL A 293 -6.44 10.14 3.62
CA VAL A 293 -6.50 11.50 3.09
C VAL A 293 -6.37 11.51 1.56
N THR A 294 -5.48 10.69 1.02
CA THR A 294 -5.34 10.55 -0.45
C THR A 294 -6.56 9.88 -1.08
N ILE A 295 -7.16 8.88 -0.43
CA ILE A 295 -8.39 8.25 -0.90
C ILE A 295 -9.54 9.27 -0.93
N GLU A 296 -9.73 10.03 0.15
CA GLU A 296 -10.76 11.09 0.21
C GLU A 296 -10.58 12.09 -0.93
N GLN A 297 -9.37 12.61 -1.12
CA GLN A 297 -9.08 13.56 -2.19
C GLN A 297 -9.31 12.97 -3.60
N HIS A 298 -8.91 11.72 -3.85
CA HIS A 298 -9.15 11.05 -5.13
C HIS A 298 -10.64 10.87 -5.40
N VAL A 299 -11.39 10.42 -4.39
CA VAL A 299 -12.84 10.23 -4.48
C VAL A 299 -13.52 11.56 -4.77
N ASP A 300 -13.21 12.62 -4.03
CA ASP A 300 -13.79 13.95 -4.25
C ASP A 300 -13.48 14.50 -5.66
N PHE A 301 -12.23 14.33 -6.13
CA PHE A 301 -11.85 14.71 -7.49
C PHE A 301 -12.68 13.96 -8.55
N ILE A 302 -12.83 12.65 -8.40
CA ILE A 302 -13.56 11.79 -9.34
C ILE A 302 -15.05 12.14 -9.34
N PHE A 303 -15.70 12.23 -8.18
CA PHE A 303 -17.14 12.58 -8.11
C PHE A 303 -17.42 13.97 -8.66
N THR A 304 -16.58 14.96 -8.33
CA THR A 304 -16.70 16.31 -8.91
C THR A 304 -16.53 16.28 -10.44
N CYS A 305 -15.65 15.41 -10.95
CA CYS A 305 -15.47 15.23 -12.40
C CYS A 305 -16.71 14.69 -13.06
N LEU A 306 -17.32 13.67 -12.47
CA LEU A 306 -18.52 13.04 -13.03
C LEU A 306 -19.71 14.00 -13.04
N ASP A 307 -19.88 14.80 -11.98
CA ASP A 307 -20.87 15.89 -11.96
C ASP A 307 -20.61 16.90 -13.09
N PHE A 308 -19.36 17.30 -13.29
CA PHE A 308 -18.98 18.21 -14.37
C PHE A 308 -19.27 17.64 -15.76
N LEU A 309 -18.93 16.37 -16.02
CA LEU A 309 -19.22 15.70 -17.29
C LEU A 309 -20.72 15.66 -17.56
N LYS A 310 -21.50 15.27 -16.55
CA LYS A 310 -22.96 15.22 -16.64
C LYS A 310 -23.58 16.58 -16.94
N LEU A 311 -23.17 17.63 -16.22
CA LEU A 311 -23.67 18.99 -16.42
C LEU A 311 -23.25 19.59 -17.77
N SER A 312 -22.10 19.16 -18.31
CA SER A 312 -21.54 19.66 -19.58
C SER A 312 -21.93 18.83 -20.80
N GLY A 313 -22.66 17.72 -20.62
CA GLY A 313 -23.09 16.84 -21.72
C GLY A 313 -21.96 15.97 -22.30
N PHE A 314 -20.92 15.69 -21.52
CA PHE A 314 -19.87 14.74 -21.88
C PHE A 314 -20.17 13.35 -21.29
N THR A 315 -19.90 12.30 -22.07
CA THR A 315 -20.08 10.89 -21.66
C THR A 315 -18.74 10.16 -21.49
N THR A 316 -17.67 10.74 -22.03
CA THR A 316 -16.34 10.15 -22.07
C THR A 316 -15.31 11.12 -21.50
N ILE A 317 -14.46 10.62 -20.61
CA ILE A 317 -13.22 11.25 -20.16
C ILE A 317 -12.05 10.26 -20.31
N GLU A 318 -10.93 10.73 -20.84
CA GLU A 318 -9.76 9.88 -21.07
C GLU A 318 -8.48 10.71 -20.96
N ALA A 319 -7.43 10.17 -20.33
CA ALA A 319 -6.15 10.89 -20.28
C ALA A 319 -5.58 11.07 -21.70
N GLU A 320 -5.08 12.26 -21.98
CA GLU A 320 -4.31 12.54 -23.20
C GLU A 320 -2.94 11.83 -23.12
N ALA A 321 -2.44 11.33 -24.26
CA ALA A 321 -1.17 10.60 -24.29
C ALA A 321 0.00 11.49 -23.85
N GLU A 322 -0.04 12.76 -24.26
CA GLU A 322 0.96 13.78 -23.93
C GLU A 322 0.93 14.13 -22.45
N ALA A 323 -0.26 14.21 -21.84
CA ALA A 323 -0.43 14.49 -20.42
C ALA A 323 0.06 13.32 -19.55
N GLU A 324 -0.25 12.07 -19.94
CA GLU A 324 0.29 10.86 -19.31
C GLU A 324 1.83 10.83 -19.39
N ALA A 325 2.40 11.06 -20.58
CA ALA A 325 3.85 11.05 -20.76
C ALA A 325 4.55 12.18 -19.96
N ALA A 326 3.98 13.39 -19.96
CA ALA A 326 4.50 14.51 -19.19
C ALA A 326 4.45 14.23 -17.67
N TRP A 327 3.39 13.60 -17.19
CA TRP A 327 3.26 13.23 -15.79
C TRP A 327 4.28 12.17 -15.37
N VAL A 328 4.50 11.14 -16.20
CA VAL A 328 5.55 10.14 -15.97
C VAL A 328 6.93 10.81 -15.90
N ALA A 329 7.24 11.72 -16.82
CA ALA A 329 8.50 12.46 -16.82
C ALA A 329 8.67 13.31 -15.55
N GLN A 330 7.62 13.99 -15.11
CA GLN A 330 7.61 14.78 -13.88
C GLN A 330 7.84 13.90 -12.64
N CYS A 331 7.14 12.76 -12.53
CA CYS A 331 7.32 11.81 -11.44
C CYS A 331 8.76 11.30 -11.37
N ASN A 332 9.32 10.91 -12.53
CA ASN A 332 10.70 10.43 -12.62
C ASN A 332 11.72 11.51 -12.26
N SER A 333 11.51 12.76 -12.69
CA SER A 333 12.38 13.88 -12.35
C SER A 333 12.42 14.12 -10.84
N ILE A 334 11.26 14.19 -10.18
CA ILE A 334 11.18 14.40 -8.73
C ILE A 334 11.78 13.20 -7.98
N ALA A 335 11.53 11.97 -8.44
CA ALA A 335 12.12 10.78 -7.85
C ALA A 335 13.64 10.76 -7.96
N GLY A 336 14.19 11.20 -9.09
CA GLY A 336 15.64 11.30 -9.34
C GLY A 336 16.38 12.24 -8.39
N GLU A 337 15.69 13.19 -7.76
CA GLU A 337 16.25 14.09 -6.74
C GLU A 337 16.25 13.49 -5.32
N THR A 338 15.81 12.23 -5.17
CA THR A 338 15.71 11.54 -3.88
C THR A 338 16.58 10.30 -3.84
N LEU A 339 16.75 9.73 -2.65
CA LEU A 339 17.44 8.46 -2.45
C LEU A 339 16.54 7.24 -2.73
N PHE A 340 15.24 7.41 -2.98
CA PHE A 340 14.32 6.29 -3.23
C PHE A 340 14.76 5.39 -4.40
N PRO A 341 15.19 5.92 -5.57
CA PRO A 341 15.61 5.08 -6.70
C PRO A 341 16.94 4.36 -6.48
N THR A 342 17.72 4.75 -5.47
CA THR A 342 19.07 4.21 -5.21
C THR A 342 19.05 2.84 -4.53
N CYS A 343 17.89 2.38 -4.07
CA CYS A 343 17.73 1.14 -3.32
C CYS A 343 16.85 0.12 -4.06
N ASN A 344 17.07 -1.17 -3.83
CA ASN A 344 16.13 -2.20 -4.26
C ASN A 344 14.89 -2.19 -3.37
N SER A 345 13.84 -1.47 -3.79
CA SER A 345 12.56 -1.39 -3.07
C SER A 345 11.39 -1.93 -3.89
N TRP A 346 10.30 -2.23 -3.20
CA TRP A 346 9.03 -2.58 -3.84
C TRP A 346 8.39 -1.40 -4.59
N TYR A 347 8.77 -0.15 -4.27
CA TYR A 347 8.35 1.03 -5.03
C TYR A 347 8.88 1.01 -6.48
N LEU A 348 9.99 0.32 -6.71
CA LEU A 348 10.61 0.09 -8.02
C LEU A 348 10.19 -1.24 -8.66
N GLY A 349 9.35 -2.06 -8.01
CA GLY A 349 9.10 -3.43 -8.46
C GLY A 349 10.30 -4.38 -8.34
N ALA A 350 11.38 -3.97 -7.66
CA ALA A 350 12.63 -4.73 -7.59
C ALA A 350 12.51 -6.07 -6.84
N ASN A 351 11.45 -6.26 -6.05
CA ASN A 351 11.18 -7.46 -5.27
C ASN A 351 10.42 -8.54 -6.05
N VAL A 352 9.99 -8.27 -7.30
CA VAL A 352 9.29 -9.25 -8.14
C VAL A 352 10.14 -9.52 -9.39
N PRO A 353 10.67 -10.74 -9.56
CA PRO A 353 11.40 -11.12 -10.77
C PRO A 353 10.60 -10.81 -12.04
N GLY A 354 11.26 -10.19 -13.03
CA GLY A 354 10.64 -9.83 -14.31
C GLY A 354 9.83 -8.53 -14.32
N LYS A 355 9.62 -7.84 -13.17
CA LYS A 355 8.93 -6.55 -13.17
C LYS A 355 9.82 -5.40 -13.65
N PRO A 356 9.26 -4.42 -14.38
CA PRO A 356 9.95 -3.18 -14.75
C PRO A 356 10.40 -2.37 -13.54
N ARG A 357 11.60 -1.78 -13.64
CA ARG A 357 12.19 -0.96 -12.58
C ARG A 357 11.84 0.51 -12.72
N ILE A 358 10.61 0.87 -12.35
CA ILE A 358 10.11 2.25 -12.39
C ILE A 358 9.61 2.66 -11.01
N PHE A 359 9.99 3.85 -10.57
CA PHE A 359 9.50 4.39 -9.30
C PHE A 359 8.03 4.78 -9.43
N MET A 360 7.15 4.02 -8.79
CA MET A 360 5.71 4.09 -9.02
C MET A 360 5.01 5.27 -8.30
N PRO A 361 5.32 5.63 -7.03
CA PRO A 361 4.63 6.73 -6.36
C PRO A 361 5.07 8.11 -6.83
N PHE A 362 4.21 9.11 -6.65
CA PHE A 362 4.61 10.52 -6.68
C PHE A 362 5.25 10.93 -5.34
N VAL A 363 6.52 11.33 -5.35
CA VAL A 363 7.30 11.71 -4.15
C VAL A 363 7.37 13.21 -3.87
N GLY A 364 6.66 14.05 -4.63
CA GLY A 364 6.63 15.50 -4.41
C GLY A 364 5.90 15.93 -3.13
N GLY A 365 5.26 14.99 -2.42
CA GLY A 365 4.48 15.23 -1.22
C GLY A 365 3.00 15.47 -1.52
N PHE A 366 2.13 15.08 -0.58
CA PHE A 366 0.69 15.16 -0.76
C PHE A 366 0.15 16.58 -1.04
N PRO A 367 0.61 17.65 -0.34
CA PRO A 367 0.11 19.00 -0.61
C PRO A 367 0.38 19.48 -2.04
N LEU A 368 1.56 19.19 -2.60
CA LEU A 368 1.89 19.54 -3.97
C LEU A 368 1.06 18.72 -4.97
N TYR A 369 0.89 17.43 -4.71
CA TYR A 369 0.01 16.60 -5.55
C TYR A 369 -1.42 17.12 -5.56
N GLN A 370 -1.96 17.46 -4.39
CA GLN A 370 -3.31 18.02 -4.25
C GLN A 370 -3.45 19.34 -5.03
N SER A 371 -2.46 20.24 -4.95
CA SER A 371 -2.52 21.51 -5.70
C SER A 371 -2.52 21.27 -7.21
N ILE A 372 -1.71 20.33 -7.71
CA ILE A 372 -1.70 19.97 -9.14
C ILE A 372 -3.07 19.41 -9.57
N CYS A 373 -3.66 18.49 -8.79
CA CYS A 373 -5.00 17.98 -9.09
C CYS A 373 -6.03 19.12 -9.11
N GLU A 374 -5.96 20.06 -8.18
CA GLU A 374 -6.89 21.19 -8.11
C GLU A 374 -6.73 22.15 -9.31
N GLU A 375 -5.50 22.41 -9.75
CA GLU A 375 -5.22 23.17 -10.98
C GLU A 375 -5.83 22.48 -12.21
N VAL A 376 -5.69 21.16 -12.33
CA VAL A 376 -6.31 20.39 -13.42
C VAL A 376 -7.83 20.48 -13.36
N ARG A 377 -8.42 20.33 -12.17
CA ARG A 377 -9.87 20.40 -11.95
C ARG A 377 -10.43 21.77 -12.33
N THR A 378 -9.80 22.84 -11.86
CA THR A 378 -10.22 24.23 -12.12
C THR A 378 -9.99 24.65 -13.58
N ALA A 379 -9.04 24.01 -14.28
CA ALA A 379 -8.84 24.13 -15.71
C ALA A 379 -9.72 23.16 -16.53
N ASN A 380 -10.92 22.82 -16.04
CA ASN A 380 -11.88 21.92 -16.70
C ASN A 380 -11.28 20.57 -17.11
N TYR A 381 -10.53 19.95 -16.19
CA TYR A 381 -9.86 18.65 -16.38
C TYR A 381 -8.81 18.67 -17.50
N LYS A 382 -8.02 19.74 -17.59
CA LYS A 382 -6.89 19.85 -18.53
C LYS A 382 -6.00 18.61 -18.52
N GLY A 383 -5.64 18.12 -19.71
CA GLY A 383 -4.88 16.87 -19.90
C GLY A 383 -5.76 15.63 -19.95
N PHE A 384 -7.08 15.79 -19.83
CA PHE A 384 -8.06 14.80 -20.23
C PHE A 384 -8.81 15.25 -21.48
N ARG A 385 -9.01 14.32 -22.42
CA ARG A 385 -9.91 14.46 -23.55
C ARG A 385 -11.33 14.16 -23.11
N LEU A 386 -12.24 15.09 -23.41
CA LEU A 386 -13.67 14.95 -23.15
C LEU A 386 -14.44 14.74 -24.46
N ALA A 387 -15.40 13.83 -24.48
CA ALA A 387 -16.26 13.60 -25.64
C ALA A 387 -17.69 13.25 -25.23
N SER A 388 -18.65 13.55 -26.11
CA SER A 388 -20.08 13.25 -25.97
C SER A 388 -20.46 11.92 -26.58
#